data_AF-A0A955LZH5-F1
#
_entry.id   AF-A0A955LZH5-F1
#
_cell.length_a   1.000
_cell.length_b   1.000
_cell.length_c   1.000
_cell.angle_alpha   90.00
_cell.angle_beta   90.00
_cell.angle_gamma   90.00
#
_symmetry.space_group_name_H-M   'P 1'
#
loop_
_entity.id
_entity.type
_entity.pdbx_description
1 polymer ?
#
loop_
_entity_poly.entity_id
_entity_poly.type
_entity_poly.pdbx_seq_one_letter_code
_entity_poly.pdbx_strand_id
1 'polypeptide(L)'
;NETCIGIPFYLAHPRLIQLEKKFMVDAEGEGRGECMKLLRHEAGHALCYAYRLHRRKLWKKTFGPPEQEYADTYKYRPYSKNYVRHLDGFYAQYHPDEDFVETFAVWLAPNSEWRKRYVGWKALQKLEYVDQLMNEIRNRPPLVESSRTFWRLSTLRMPLGNHYKKKRNYLAEEFPDFHDRFLKKLFPEPSHKTKLLSAAKIISQYRTKIINSVSRFSGERKYIVNELLKGIRKRARELKLVSSHEESDVVIQLSVYITALIMNYSYTGQFRGQKKV
;
A
#
# COMPACT_ATOMS: atom_id res chain seq x y z
N ASN A 1 14.15 15.74 -1.71
CA ASN A 1 15.39 14.98 -1.97
C ASN A 1 16.24 15.00 -0.72
N GLU A 2 15.91 14.13 0.24
CA GLU A 2 16.54 14.08 1.56
C GLU A 2 17.60 12.98 1.57
N THR A 3 18.79 13.24 2.13
CA THR A 3 19.89 12.26 2.23
C THR A 3 19.82 11.47 3.55
N CYS A 4 18.63 11.26 4.11
CA CYS A 4 18.41 10.64 5.40
C CYS A 4 17.55 9.39 5.29
N ILE A 5 17.71 8.49 6.27
CA ILE A 5 16.84 7.32 6.43
C ILE A 5 15.67 7.74 7.31
N GLY A 6 14.47 7.81 6.72
CA GLY A 6 13.24 8.05 7.47
C GLY A 6 12.86 6.81 8.28
N ILE A 7 12.41 7.00 9.52
CA ILE A 7 11.76 5.94 10.29
C ILE A 7 10.40 6.45 10.74
N PRO A 8 9.31 5.73 10.46
CA PRO A 8 8.00 6.12 10.96
C PRO A 8 8.02 6.26 12.48
N PHE A 9 7.61 7.42 12.99
CA PHE A 9 7.69 7.73 14.43
C PHE A 9 6.95 6.71 15.30
N TYR A 10 5.91 6.07 14.77
CA TYR A 10 5.12 5.10 15.52
C TYR A 10 5.90 3.82 15.85
N LEU A 11 6.97 3.51 15.13
CA LEU A 11 7.86 2.38 15.42
C LEU A 11 8.79 2.64 16.62
N ALA A 12 8.90 3.90 17.08
CA ALA A 12 9.81 4.26 18.16
C ALA A 12 9.38 3.75 19.55
N HIS A 13 8.11 3.36 19.73
CA HIS A 13 7.62 2.89 21.04
C HIS A 13 6.39 1.97 20.91
N PRO A 14 6.27 0.87 21.69
CA PRO A 14 5.14 -0.07 21.60
C PRO A 14 3.76 0.58 21.72
N ARG A 15 3.60 1.59 22.58
CA ARG A 15 2.34 2.35 22.70
C ARG A 15 1.98 3.12 21.43
N LEU A 16 2.97 3.63 20.69
CA LEU A 16 2.71 4.31 19.42
C LEU A 16 2.32 3.32 18.33
N ILE A 17 2.93 2.13 18.31
CA ILE A 17 2.51 1.02 17.44
C ILE A 17 1.05 0.64 17.72
N GLN A 18 0.67 0.53 19.00
CA GLN A 18 -0.72 0.27 19.39
C GLN A 18 -1.68 1.38 18.92
N LEU A 19 -1.26 2.65 18.99
CA LEU A 19 -2.05 3.77 18.46
C LEU A 19 -2.18 3.71 16.94
N GLU A 20 -1.09 3.42 16.21
CA GLU A 20 -1.10 3.26 14.76
C GLU A 20 -2.08 2.15 14.38
N LYS A 21 -1.98 0.96 14.98
CA LYS A 21 -2.94 -0.14 14.76
C LYS A 21 -4.38 0.23 15.10
N LYS A 22 -4.59 0.99 16.18
CA LYS A 22 -5.93 1.41 16.60
C LYS A 22 -6.59 2.30 15.54
N PHE A 23 -5.85 3.22 14.96
CA PHE A 23 -6.39 4.18 13.98
C PHE A 23 -6.28 3.69 12.53
N MET A 24 -5.27 2.90 12.20
CA MET A 24 -4.89 2.47 10.85
C MET A 24 -5.01 0.96 10.60
N VAL A 25 -5.49 0.18 11.57
CA VAL A 25 -5.68 -1.30 11.53
C VAL A 25 -4.38 -2.09 11.65
N ASP A 26 -3.32 -1.64 11.00
CA ASP A 26 -1.98 -2.21 11.10
C ASP A 26 -0.93 -1.11 11.35
N ALA A 27 0.29 -1.55 11.64
CA ALA A 27 1.46 -0.71 11.78
C ALA A 27 2.58 -1.32 10.94
N GLU A 28 2.81 -0.73 9.77
CA GLU A 28 3.82 -1.20 8.83
C GLU A 28 5.21 -1.13 9.47
N GLY A 29 5.97 -2.22 9.38
CA GLY A 29 7.31 -2.25 9.97
C GLY A 29 7.34 -2.61 11.46
N GLU A 30 6.23 -2.99 12.09
CA GLU A 30 6.26 -3.54 13.45
C GLU A 30 7.08 -4.83 13.52
N GLY A 31 6.91 -5.71 12.53
CA GLY A 31 7.68 -6.94 12.44
C GLY A 31 9.11 -6.67 11.95
N ARG A 32 10.11 -7.36 12.52
CA ARG A 32 11.53 -7.21 12.11
C ARG A 32 11.72 -7.33 10.60
N GLY A 33 11.04 -8.28 9.95
CA GLY A 33 11.13 -8.48 8.51
C GLY A 33 10.64 -7.26 7.71
N GLU A 34 9.49 -6.71 8.07
CA GLU A 34 8.90 -5.51 7.45
C GLU A 34 9.73 -4.27 7.75
N CYS A 35 10.20 -4.10 8.99
CA CYS A 35 11.08 -3.01 9.38
C CYS A 35 12.36 -2.99 8.53
N MET A 36 12.96 -4.16 8.33
CA MET A 36 14.15 -4.28 7.48
C MET A 36 13.85 -4.01 5.99
N LYS A 37 12.61 -4.22 5.51
CA LYS A 37 12.24 -3.80 4.17
C LYS A 37 12.20 -2.27 4.09
N LEU A 38 11.47 -1.63 5.01
CA LEU A 38 11.39 -0.16 5.09
C LEU A 38 12.77 0.49 5.17
N LEU A 39 13.64 0.03 6.06
CA LEU A 39 14.97 0.59 6.22
C LEU A 39 15.82 0.49 4.94
N ARG A 40 15.70 -0.60 4.17
CA ARG A 40 16.42 -0.73 2.89
C ARG A 40 15.84 0.18 1.82
N HIS A 41 14.52 0.35 1.79
CA HIS A 41 13.85 1.29 0.91
C HIS A 41 14.33 2.73 1.17
N GLU A 42 14.28 3.16 2.43
CA GLU A 42 14.72 4.49 2.87
C GLU A 42 16.24 4.71 2.68
N ALA A 43 17.05 3.66 2.88
CA ALA A 43 18.47 3.71 2.57
C ALA A 43 18.71 3.90 1.06
N GLY A 44 17.85 3.33 0.20
CA GLY A 44 17.88 3.56 -1.24
C GLY A 44 17.69 5.02 -1.59
N HIS A 45 16.71 5.69 -0.97
CA HIS A 45 16.48 7.13 -1.14
C HIS A 45 17.70 7.93 -0.72
N ALA A 46 18.16 7.71 0.52
CA ALA A 46 19.31 8.40 1.08
C ALA A 46 20.55 8.30 0.18
N LEU A 47 20.86 7.09 -0.29
CA LEU A 47 21.99 6.82 -1.17
C LEU A 47 21.81 7.44 -2.56
N CYS A 48 20.62 7.33 -3.16
CA CYS A 48 20.32 7.93 -4.47
C CYS A 48 20.61 9.44 -4.47
N TYR A 49 20.19 10.14 -3.42
CA TYR A 49 20.39 11.58 -3.31
C TYR A 49 21.82 11.95 -2.92
N ALA A 50 22.45 11.20 -2.00
CA ALA A 50 23.83 11.43 -1.57
C ALA A 50 24.82 11.35 -2.75
N TYR A 51 24.61 10.42 -3.68
CA TYR A 51 25.46 10.25 -4.88
C TYR A 51 24.87 10.89 -6.15
N ARG A 52 23.72 11.56 -6.05
CA ARG A 52 22.98 12.15 -7.18
C ARG A 52 22.74 11.17 -8.34
N LEU A 53 22.44 9.91 -8.01
CA LEU A 53 22.31 8.82 -8.99
C LEU A 53 21.19 9.09 -10.00
N HIS A 54 20.07 9.67 -9.54
CA HIS A 54 18.93 10.10 -10.36
C HIS A 54 19.30 11.05 -11.53
N ARG A 55 20.46 11.73 -11.46
CA ARG A 55 20.92 12.63 -12.54
C ARG A 55 21.63 11.90 -13.67
N ARG A 56 22.05 10.65 -13.47
CA ARG A 56 22.83 9.91 -14.48
C ARG A 56 21.95 9.54 -15.67
N LYS A 57 22.49 9.67 -16.88
CA LYS A 57 21.78 9.33 -18.14
C LYS A 57 21.27 7.88 -18.14
N LEU A 58 22.11 6.93 -17.71
CA LEU A 58 21.75 5.52 -17.67
C LEU A 58 20.68 5.21 -16.60
N TRP A 59 20.70 5.94 -15.48
CA TRP A 59 19.63 5.86 -14.48
C TRP A 59 18.29 6.29 -15.10
N LYS A 60 18.26 7.46 -15.76
CA LYS A 60 17.04 7.97 -16.41
C LYS A 60 16.52 7.04 -17.52
N LYS A 61 17.43 6.41 -18.27
CA LYS A 61 17.08 5.40 -19.29
C LYS A 61 16.48 4.14 -18.67
N THR A 62 16.90 3.75 -17.47
CA THR A 62 16.52 2.51 -16.81
C THR A 62 15.20 2.63 -16.03
N PHE A 63 15.02 3.74 -15.32
CA PHE A 63 13.87 3.94 -14.41
C PHE A 63 12.86 4.98 -14.93
N GLY A 64 13.31 5.94 -15.74
CA GLY A 64 12.50 7.05 -16.22
C GLY A 64 12.98 8.41 -15.68
N PRO A 65 12.29 9.51 -16.04
CA PRO A 65 12.63 10.85 -15.59
C PRO A 65 12.25 11.05 -14.11
N PRO A 66 13.20 11.44 -13.23
CA PRO A 66 12.91 11.69 -11.81
C PRO A 66 12.07 12.96 -11.58
N GLU A 67 11.94 13.81 -12.60
CA GLU A 67 11.13 15.03 -12.55
C GLU A 67 9.63 14.77 -12.80
N GLN A 68 9.21 13.51 -12.92
CA GLN A 68 7.81 13.15 -13.14
C GLN A 68 6.96 13.56 -11.92
N GLU A 69 5.83 14.23 -12.15
CA GLU A 69 4.92 14.56 -11.06
C GLU A 69 4.26 13.31 -10.49
N TYR A 70 4.08 13.30 -9.17
CA TYR A 70 3.28 12.28 -8.50
C TYR A 70 1.81 12.48 -8.89
N ALA A 71 1.23 11.47 -9.53
CA ALA A 71 -0.18 11.52 -9.91
C ALA A 71 -1.09 11.49 -8.68
N ASP A 72 -2.15 12.29 -8.68
CA ASP A 72 -3.16 12.32 -7.61
C ASP A 72 -3.81 10.95 -7.37
N THR A 73 -3.91 10.11 -8.41
CA THR A 73 -4.41 8.73 -8.30
C THR A 73 -3.36 7.74 -8.74
N TYR A 74 -2.96 6.86 -7.82
CA TYR A 74 -1.99 5.81 -8.08
C TYR A 74 -2.59 4.65 -8.90
N LYS A 75 -2.04 4.43 -10.10
CA LYS A 75 -2.38 3.30 -10.98
C LYS A 75 -1.19 2.37 -11.14
N TYR A 76 -1.40 1.07 -11.01
CA TYR A 76 -0.34 0.06 -11.13
C TYR A 76 -0.81 -1.13 -11.95
N ARG A 77 0.12 -1.90 -12.52
CA ARG A 77 -0.15 -3.14 -13.27
C ARG A 77 0.34 -4.35 -12.46
N PRO A 78 -0.56 -5.09 -11.76
CA PRO A 78 -0.15 -6.10 -10.77
C PRO A 78 0.75 -7.23 -11.32
N TYR A 79 0.55 -7.58 -12.60
CA TYR A 79 1.29 -8.66 -13.28
C TYR A 79 2.46 -8.16 -14.13
N SER A 80 2.82 -6.88 -14.03
CA SER A 80 3.96 -6.34 -14.77
C SER A 80 5.26 -7.00 -14.31
N LYS A 81 6.00 -7.57 -15.26
CA LYS A 81 7.36 -8.10 -15.03
C LYS A 81 8.45 -7.04 -15.18
N ASN A 82 8.07 -5.77 -15.31
CA ASN A 82 9.02 -4.66 -15.44
C ASN A 82 9.53 -4.14 -14.11
N TYR A 83 8.90 -4.52 -13.00
CA TYR A 83 9.16 -3.98 -11.68
C TYR A 83 9.48 -5.10 -10.69
N VAL A 84 10.31 -4.80 -9.71
CA VAL A 84 10.53 -5.69 -8.58
C VAL A 84 9.30 -5.73 -7.67
N ARG A 85 9.30 -6.65 -6.70
CA ARG A 85 8.24 -6.81 -5.70
C ARG A 85 8.89 -6.85 -4.33
N HIS A 86 8.84 -5.74 -3.60
CA HIS A 86 9.52 -5.61 -2.32
C HIS A 86 8.57 -5.20 -1.20
N LEU A 87 8.06 -3.96 -1.22
CA LEU A 87 6.94 -3.54 -0.38
C LEU A 87 5.61 -3.97 -1.03
N ASP A 88 4.59 -4.14 -0.18
CA ASP A 88 3.22 -4.40 -0.63
C ASP A 88 2.65 -3.13 -1.27
N GLY A 89 1.65 -3.24 -2.15
CA GLY A 89 1.06 -2.06 -2.80
C GLY A 89 1.82 -1.58 -4.05
N PHE A 90 2.72 -2.39 -4.60
CA PHE A 90 3.33 -2.16 -5.92
C PHE A 90 4.18 -0.87 -6.05
N TYR A 91 4.66 -0.30 -4.94
CA TYR A 91 5.39 0.99 -4.84
C TYR A 91 6.37 1.27 -5.98
N ALA A 92 7.10 0.27 -6.47
CA ALA A 92 8.00 0.40 -7.62
C ALA A 92 7.34 0.98 -8.91
N GLN A 93 6.01 0.96 -9.02
CA GLN A 93 5.26 1.52 -10.14
C GLN A 93 4.78 2.96 -9.91
N TYR A 94 4.97 3.51 -8.71
CA TYR A 94 4.44 4.83 -8.33
C TYR A 94 5.21 5.96 -8.98
N HIS A 95 6.54 5.89 -8.96
CA HIS A 95 7.42 6.92 -9.49
C HIS A 95 8.79 6.31 -9.86
N PRO A 96 9.54 6.87 -10.83
CA PRO A 96 10.89 6.37 -11.16
C PRO A 96 11.85 6.29 -9.98
N ASP A 97 11.76 7.21 -9.02
CA ASP A 97 12.56 7.15 -7.78
C ASP A 97 12.16 5.93 -6.94
N GLU A 98 10.86 5.65 -6.82
CA GLU A 98 10.31 4.50 -6.09
C GLU A 98 10.73 3.17 -6.72
N ASP A 99 10.73 3.10 -8.06
CA ASP A 99 11.22 1.96 -8.83
C ASP A 99 12.70 1.67 -8.52
N PHE A 100 13.52 2.71 -8.47
CA PHE A 100 14.94 2.58 -8.11
C PHE A 100 15.11 2.07 -6.67
N VAL A 101 14.45 2.68 -5.69
CA VAL A 101 14.69 2.32 -4.27
C VAL A 101 14.14 0.95 -3.93
N GLU A 102 13.02 0.54 -4.52
CA GLU A 102 12.50 -0.82 -4.38
C GLU A 102 13.47 -1.82 -5.02
N THR A 103 14.02 -1.50 -6.20
CA THR A 103 15.04 -2.33 -6.89
C THR A 103 16.30 -2.44 -6.04
N PHE A 104 16.78 -1.33 -5.49
CA PHE A 104 17.91 -1.28 -4.56
C PHE A 104 17.67 -2.13 -3.31
N ALA A 105 16.48 -2.03 -2.72
CA ALA A 105 16.16 -2.76 -1.50
C ALA A 105 16.11 -4.29 -1.73
N VAL A 106 15.62 -4.75 -2.89
CA VAL A 106 15.72 -6.16 -3.30
C VAL A 106 17.18 -6.59 -3.48
N TRP A 107 17.98 -5.78 -4.17
CA TRP A 107 19.40 -6.07 -4.40
C TRP A 107 20.18 -6.18 -3.09
N LEU A 108 19.96 -5.24 -2.16
CA LEU A 108 20.65 -5.17 -0.86
C LEU A 108 20.19 -6.26 0.12
N ALA A 109 19.00 -6.82 -0.06
CA ALA A 109 18.47 -7.82 0.85
C ALA A 109 19.35 -9.10 0.85
N PRO A 110 19.78 -9.59 2.04
CA PRO A 110 20.59 -10.79 2.14
C PRO A 110 19.78 -12.01 1.66
N ASN A 111 20.45 -12.93 0.98
CA ASN A 111 19.85 -14.15 0.44
C ASN A 111 18.62 -13.89 -0.44
N SER A 112 18.57 -12.74 -1.12
CA SER A 112 17.44 -12.39 -2.00
C SER A 112 17.36 -13.27 -3.25
N GLU A 113 18.46 -13.93 -3.62
CA GLU A 113 18.59 -14.77 -4.82
C GLU A 113 18.01 -14.07 -6.06
N TRP A 114 18.16 -12.74 -6.15
CA TRP A 114 17.41 -11.90 -7.08
C TRP A 114 17.66 -12.29 -8.55
N ARG A 115 18.87 -12.76 -8.87
CA ARG A 115 19.23 -13.27 -10.20
C ARG A 115 18.35 -14.44 -10.61
N LYS A 116 18.05 -15.38 -9.69
CA LYS A 116 17.16 -16.52 -9.94
C LYS A 116 15.69 -16.12 -9.89
N ARG A 117 15.33 -15.26 -8.93
CA ARG A 117 13.93 -14.85 -8.71
C ARG A 117 13.34 -14.06 -9.88
N TYR A 118 14.15 -13.25 -10.55
CA TYR A 118 13.72 -12.34 -11.62
C TYR A 118 14.12 -12.82 -13.02
N VAL A 119 14.51 -14.10 -13.21
CA VAL A 119 14.79 -14.66 -14.55
C VAL A 119 13.59 -14.44 -15.48
N GLY A 120 13.86 -13.87 -16.66
CA GLY A 120 12.84 -13.56 -17.67
C GLY A 120 11.98 -12.33 -17.36
N TRP A 121 12.31 -11.57 -16.31
CA TRP A 121 11.67 -10.29 -16.00
C TRP A 121 12.53 -9.13 -16.52
N LYS A 122 11.90 -8.07 -17.05
CA LYS A 122 12.64 -6.85 -17.40
C LYS A 122 13.24 -6.16 -16.17
N ALA A 123 12.65 -6.38 -14.99
CA ALA A 123 13.19 -5.94 -13.71
C ALA A 123 14.62 -6.48 -13.43
N LEU A 124 15.01 -7.61 -14.02
CA LEU A 124 16.35 -8.17 -13.85
C LEU A 124 17.43 -7.22 -14.37
N GLN A 125 17.18 -6.56 -15.51
CA GLN A 125 18.11 -5.58 -16.08
C GLN A 125 18.31 -4.38 -15.14
N LYS A 126 17.27 -3.99 -14.41
CA LYS A 126 17.36 -2.92 -13.39
C LYS A 126 18.21 -3.37 -12.20
N LEU A 127 18.04 -4.60 -11.74
CA LEU A 127 18.84 -5.19 -10.66
C LEU A 127 20.31 -5.31 -11.05
N GLU A 128 20.60 -5.74 -12.28
CA GLU A 128 21.97 -5.78 -12.83
C GLU A 128 22.59 -4.38 -12.93
N TYR A 129 21.81 -3.39 -13.38
CA TYR A 129 22.23 -1.99 -13.39
C TYR A 129 22.56 -1.48 -11.98
N VAL A 130 21.71 -1.76 -10.98
CA VAL A 130 21.99 -1.39 -9.59
C VAL A 130 23.25 -2.08 -9.07
N ASP A 131 23.46 -3.36 -9.37
CA ASP A 131 24.66 -4.09 -8.97
C ASP A 131 25.95 -3.46 -9.54
N GLN A 132 25.95 -3.11 -10.82
CA GLN A 132 27.05 -2.37 -11.44
C GLN A 132 27.25 -1.00 -10.80
N LEU A 133 26.15 -0.26 -10.62
CA LEU A 133 26.17 1.10 -10.05
C LEU A 133 26.75 1.12 -8.63
N MET A 134 26.39 0.15 -7.80
CA MET A 134 26.91 0.05 -6.42
C MET A 134 28.39 -0.31 -6.40
N ASN A 135 28.85 -1.17 -7.31
CA ASN A 135 30.27 -1.48 -7.47
C ASN A 135 31.10 -0.26 -7.91
N GLU A 136 30.56 0.60 -8.79
CA GLU A 136 31.24 1.82 -9.23
C GLU A 136 31.48 2.83 -8.11
N ILE A 137 30.52 2.96 -7.19
CA ILE A 137 30.55 3.99 -6.13
C ILE A 137 31.15 3.51 -4.81
N ARG A 138 31.37 2.19 -4.62
CA ARG A 138 31.72 1.60 -3.31
C ARG A 138 32.92 2.21 -2.58
N ASN A 139 33.88 2.77 -3.32
CA ASN A 139 35.11 3.37 -2.78
C ASN A 139 35.19 4.88 -3.07
N ARG A 140 34.06 5.52 -3.33
CA ARG A 140 33.98 6.96 -3.60
C ARG A 140 33.17 7.63 -2.50
N PRO A 141 33.57 8.83 -2.02
CA PRO A 141 32.75 9.57 -1.08
C PRO A 141 31.43 10.03 -1.73
N PRO A 142 30.36 10.24 -0.95
CA PRO A 142 29.13 10.84 -1.46
C PRO A 142 29.37 12.25 -1.99
N LEU A 143 28.62 12.65 -3.02
CA LEU A 143 28.73 13.98 -3.63
C LEU A 143 27.99 15.06 -2.82
N VAL A 144 27.05 14.64 -1.98
CA VAL A 144 26.27 15.50 -1.10
C VAL A 144 26.45 15.00 0.31
N GLU A 145 27.21 15.76 1.09
CA GLU A 145 27.31 15.61 2.53
C GLU A 145 26.34 16.60 3.16
N SER A 146 25.35 16.12 3.91
CA SER A 146 24.42 17.00 4.62
C SER A 146 24.47 16.72 6.11
N SER A 147 24.76 17.76 6.88
CA SER A 147 24.62 17.78 8.35
C SER A 147 23.22 18.24 8.79
N ARG A 148 22.29 18.46 7.83
CA ARG A 148 20.95 18.94 8.13
C ARG A 148 20.14 17.85 8.82
N THR A 149 19.67 18.17 10.01
CA THR A 149 18.76 17.31 10.78
C THR A 149 17.34 17.60 10.33
N PHE A 150 16.78 16.71 9.52
CA PHE A 150 15.38 16.77 9.10
C PHE A 150 14.46 16.31 10.23
N TRP A 151 13.24 16.86 10.28
CA TRP A 151 12.13 16.36 11.11
C TRP A 151 12.45 16.11 12.60
N ARG A 152 13.20 17.03 13.23
CA ARG A 152 13.55 16.93 14.66
C ARG A 152 12.30 16.73 15.52
N LEU A 153 12.25 15.63 16.28
CA LEU A 153 11.10 15.32 17.15
C LEU A 153 10.73 16.48 18.08
N SER A 154 11.71 17.19 18.63
CA SER A 154 11.49 18.36 19.50
C SER A 154 10.76 19.52 18.82
N THR A 155 10.77 19.58 17.48
CA THR A 155 10.10 20.62 16.70
C THR A 155 8.66 20.24 16.32
N LEU A 156 8.28 18.97 16.49
CA LEU A 156 6.94 18.50 16.16
C LEU A 156 5.94 18.90 17.26
N ARG A 157 5.05 19.84 16.93
CA ARG A 157 4.01 20.33 17.86
C ARG A 157 2.63 19.68 17.64
N MET A 158 2.49 18.81 16.64
CA MET A 158 1.20 18.24 16.27
C MET A 158 0.78 17.17 17.29
N PRO A 159 -0.37 17.32 17.96
CA PRO A 159 -0.89 16.27 18.81
C PRO A 159 -1.21 15.01 17.99
N LEU A 160 -0.92 13.83 18.55
CA LEU A 160 -1.19 12.55 17.88
C LEU A 160 -2.67 12.42 17.45
N GLY A 161 -3.61 12.90 18.27
CA GLY A 161 -5.03 12.92 17.91
C GLY A 161 -5.33 13.70 16.63
N ASN A 162 -4.67 14.85 16.43
CA ASN A 162 -4.80 15.66 15.21
C ASN A 162 -4.10 15.00 14.02
N HIS A 163 -2.93 14.40 14.23
CA HIS A 163 -2.25 13.61 13.20
C HIS A 163 -3.17 12.51 12.64
N TYR A 164 -3.74 11.69 13.52
CA TYR A 164 -4.65 10.61 13.12
C TYR A 164 -5.99 11.11 12.58
N LYS A 165 -6.49 12.27 13.02
CA LYS A 165 -7.68 12.87 12.40
C LYS A 165 -7.39 13.30 10.97
N LYS A 166 -6.28 14.02 10.73
CA LYS A 166 -5.88 14.46 9.38
C LYS A 166 -5.61 13.28 8.45
N LYS A 167 -4.83 12.29 8.91
CA LYS A 167 -4.51 11.07 8.13
C LYS A 167 -5.78 10.32 7.73
N ARG A 168 -6.76 10.21 8.62
CA ARG A 168 -8.04 9.56 8.32
C ARG A 168 -8.91 10.36 7.37
N ASN A 169 -8.98 11.68 7.51
CA ASN A 169 -9.78 12.52 6.62
C ASN A 169 -9.28 12.45 5.17
N TYR A 170 -7.97 12.61 4.97
CA TYR A 170 -7.34 12.47 3.65
C TYR A 170 -7.67 11.13 2.98
N LEU A 171 -7.65 10.05 3.75
CA LEU A 171 -7.95 8.70 3.28
C LEU A 171 -9.45 8.40 3.14
N ALA A 172 -10.33 9.15 3.81
CA ALA A 172 -11.77 8.92 3.83
C ALA A 172 -12.54 9.74 2.78
N GLU A 173 -12.01 10.90 2.37
CA GLU A 173 -12.57 11.75 1.29
C GLU A 173 -12.69 10.99 -0.05
N GLU A 174 -12.02 9.84 -0.17
CA GLU A 174 -12.03 8.99 -1.34
C GLU A 174 -13.18 7.97 -1.39
N PHE A 175 -14.23 7.97 -0.56
CA PHE A 175 -15.29 6.94 -0.61
C PHE A 175 -16.73 7.46 -0.70
N PRO A 176 -17.49 7.16 -1.78
CA PRO A 176 -18.92 7.43 -1.85
C PRO A 176 -19.82 6.29 -1.30
N ASP A 177 -21.05 6.63 -0.85
CA ASP A 177 -22.03 5.80 -0.12
C ASP A 177 -22.91 4.83 -0.98
N PHE A 178 -22.41 4.28 -2.09
CA PHE A 178 -23.26 3.66 -3.15
C PHE A 178 -23.51 2.14 -3.01
N HIS A 179 -23.40 1.53 -1.82
CA HIS A 179 -23.35 0.07 -1.65
C HIS A 179 -24.68 -0.68 -1.74
N ASP A 180 -25.82 0.00 -1.65
CA ASP A 180 -27.13 -0.63 -1.42
C ASP A 180 -27.52 -1.68 -2.45
N ARG A 181 -27.35 -1.36 -3.73
CA ARG A 181 -27.80 -2.22 -4.83
C ARG A 181 -27.00 -3.52 -4.89
N PHE A 182 -25.72 -3.48 -4.55
CA PHE A 182 -24.89 -4.69 -4.48
C PHE A 182 -25.17 -5.46 -3.20
N LEU A 183 -25.28 -4.78 -2.05
CA LEU A 183 -25.56 -5.43 -0.77
C LEU A 183 -26.87 -6.21 -0.81
N LYS A 184 -27.93 -5.65 -1.41
CA LYS A 184 -29.22 -6.35 -1.58
C LYS A 184 -29.14 -7.55 -2.53
N LYS A 185 -28.17 -7.59 -3.44
CA LYS A 185 -27.93 -8.73 -4.34
C LYS A 185 -27.14 -9.84 -3.64
N LEU A 186 -26.18 -9.48 -2.80
CA LEU A 186 -25.33 -10.41 -2.06
C LEU A 186 -26.02 -10.95 -0.79
N PHE A 187 -26.83 -10.11 -0.15
CA PHE A 187 -27.57 -10.43 1.06
C PHE A 187 -29.05 -10.10 0.81
N PRO A 188 -29.91 -11.11 0.60
CA PRO A 188 -31.34 -10.86 0.45
C PRO A 188 -31.96 -10.31 1.73
N GLU A 189 -33.10 -9.63 1.58
CA GLU A 189 -33.97 -9.30 2.71
C GLU A 189 -34.59 -10.59 3.28
N PRO A 190 -34.79 -10.68 4.61
CA PRO A 190 -35.23 -11.91 5.24
C PRO A 190 -36.60 -12.36 4.73
N SER A 191 -36.68 -13.57 4.18
CA SER A 191 -37.96 -14.24 3.96
C SER A 191 -38.42 -14.90 5.26
N HIS A 192 -39.73 -14.88 5.53
CA HIS A 192 -40.35 -15.30 6.79
C HIS A 192 -40.11 -16.77 7.22
N LYS A 193 -39.37 -17.58 6.45
CA LYS A 193 -39.31 -19.05 6.63
C LYS A 193 -37.96 -19.64 7.08
N THR A 194 -36.91 -18.86 7.33
CA THR A 194 -35.60 -19.43 7.71
C THR A 194 -34.83 -18.61 8.74
N LYS A 195 -34.22 -19.26 9.73
CA LYS A 195 -33.23 -18.65 10.66
C LYS A 195 -31.96 -18.29 9.88
N LEU A 196 -31.98 -17.18 9.17
CA LEU A 196 -30.84 -16.70 8.39
C LEU A 196 -29.87 -15.90 9.28
N LEU A 197 -28.57 -16.06 9.04
CA LEU A 197 -27.53 -15.34 9.76
C LEU A 197 -27.46 -13.87 9.31
N SER A 198 -27.26 -12.95 10.24
CA SER A 198 -27.10 -11.53 9.91
C SER A 198 -25.85 -11.30 9.05
N ALA A 199 -26.01 -10.59 7.93
CA ALA A 199 -24.91 -10.17 7.06
C ALA A 199 -23.82 -9.42 7.85
N ALA A 200 -24.24 -8.52 8.75
CA ALA A 200 -23.34 -7.76 9.60
C ALA A 200 -22.54 -8.63 10.57
N LYS A 201 -23.11 -9.77 11.02
CA LYS A 201 -22.42 -10.74 11.88
C LYS A 201 -21.33 -11.47 11.11
N ILE A 202 -21.64 -11.98 9.91
CA ILE A 202 -20.67 -12.65 9.03
C ILE A 202 -19.52 -11.69 8.68
N ILE A 203 -19.84 -10.46 8.26
CA ILE A 203 -18.83 -9.43 7.97
C ILE A 203 -17.91 -9.20 9.18
N SER A 204 -18.46 -9.15 10.39
CA SER A 204 -17.66 -8.94 11.60
C SER A 204 -16.78 -10.14 11.93
N GLN A 205 -17.28 -11.37 11.75
CA GLN A 205 -16.58 -12.62 12.01
C GLN A 205 -15.38 -12.80 11.07
N TYR A 206 -15.53 -12.47 9.78
CA TYR A 206 -14.48 -12.67 8.77
C TYR A 206 -13.69 -11.40 8.45
N ARG A 207 -13.89 -10.31 9.21
CA ARG A 207 -13.29 -8.98 8.97
C ARG A 207 -11.80 -9.04 8.67
N THR A 208 -11.01 -9.65 9.54
CA THR A 208 -9.55 -9.70 9.39
C THR A 208 -9.12 -10.51 8.16
N LYS A 209 -9.81 -11.61 7.84
CA LYS A 209 -9.51 -12.44 6.68
C LYS A 209 -9.80 -11.68 5.38
N ILE A 210 -10.94 -10.98 5.31
CA ILE A 210 -11.33 -10.14 4.17
C ILE A 210 -10.30 -9.02 3.97
N ILE A 211 -9.98 -8.27 5.04
CA ILE A 211 -9.02 -7.16 4.97
C ILE A 211 -7.67 -7.64 4.44
N ASN A 212 -7.13 -8.72 5.00
CA ASN A 212 -5.82 -9.24 4.61
C ASN A 212 -5.82 -9.76 3.16
N SER A 213 -6.89 -10.45 2.75
CA SER A 213 -6.99 -10.98 1.38
C SER A 213 -7.12 -9.86 0.36
N VAL A 214 -8.05 -8.93 0.58
CA VAL A 214 -8.28 -7.80 -0.34
C VAL A 214 -7.03 -6.95 -0.45
N SER A 215 -6.44 -6.52 0.68
CA SER A 215 -5.23 -5.69 0.69
C SER A 215 -4.07 -6.33 -0.08
N ARG A 216 -3.86 -7.64 0.10
CA ARG A 216 -2.81 -8.39 -0.61
C ARG A 216 -2.98 -8.38 -2.14
N PHE A 217 -4.20 -8.52 -2.63
CA PHE A 217 -4.45 -8.65 -4.08
C PHE A 217 -4.77 -7.32 -4.77
N SER A 218 -5.32 -6.35 -4.05
CA SER A 218 -5.61 -5.00 -4.56
C SER A 218 -4.49 -4.00 -4.26
N GLY A 219 -3.43 -4.38 -3.56
CA GLY A 219 -2.33 -3.48 -3.18
C GLY A 219 -2.76 -2.32 -2.26
N GLU A 220 -4.00 -2.33 -1.77
CA GLU A 220 -4.59 -1.20 -1.06
C GLU A 220 -4.36 -1.32 0.44
N ARG A 221 -4.29 -0.18 1.14
CA ARG A 221 -3.99 -0.14 2.58
C ARG A 221 -5.09 -0.81 3.39
N LYS A 222 -4.72 -1.60 4.41
CA LYS A 222 -5.68 -2.32 5.28
C LYS A 222 -6.71 -1.39 5.92
N TYR A 223 -6.31 -0.17 6.27
CA TYR A 223 -7.22 0.88 6.75
C TYR A 223 -8.34 1.19 5.76
N ILE A 224 -7.99 1.46 4.49
CA ILE A 224 -8.93 1.81 3.41
C ILE A 224 -9.94 0.68 3.20
N VAL A 225 -9.45 -0.55 3.07
CA VAL A 225 -10.29 -1.75 2.98
C VAL A 225 -11.22 -1.87 4.20
N ASN A 226 -10.70 -1.60 5.39
CA ASN A 226 -11.47 -1.69 6.62
C ASN A 226 -12.55 -0.60 6.74
N GLU A 227 -12.29 0.64 6.34
CA GLU A 227 -13.32 1.69 6.37
C GLU A 227 -14.45 1.38 5.39
N LEU A 228 -14.10 0.92 4.18
CA LEU A 228 -15.07 0.42 3.22
C LEU A 228 -15.91 -0.75 3.80
N LEU A 229 -15.25 -1.72 4.45
CA LEU A 229 -15.93 -2.85 5.09
C LEU A 229 -16.83 -2.40 6.27
N LYS A 230 -16.42 -1.36 7.03
CA LYS A 230 -17.26 -0.77 8.08
C LYS A 230 -18.50 -0.10 7.50
N GLY A 231 -18.37 0.64 6.39
CA GLY A 231 -19.49 1.23 5.65
C GLY A 231 -20.47 0.16 5.18
N ILE A 232 -19.96 -0.87 4.51
CA ILE A 232 -20.73 -2.05 4.09
C ILE A 232 -21.46 -2.71 5.28
N ARG A 233 -20.78 -2.92 6.40
CA ARG A 233 -21.37 -3.52 7.61
C ARG A 233 -22.47 -2.63 8.21
N LYS A 234 -22.23 -1.32 8.29
CA LYS A 234 -23.22 -0.35 8.79
C LYS A 234 -24.48 -0.41 7.93
N ARG A 235 -24.31 -0.37 6.61
CA ARG A 235 -25.44 -0.38 5.67
C ARG A 235 -26.19 -1.70 5.67
N ALA A 236 -25.49 -2.84 5.76
CA ALA A 236 -26.12 -4.15 5.92
C ALA A 236 -26.98 -4.26 7.18
N ARG A 237 -26.58 -3.60 8.27
CA ARG A 237 -27.36 -3.53 9.52
C ARG A 237 -28.61 -2.66 9.36
N GLU A 238 -28.48 -1.48 8.76
CA GLU A 238 -29.60 -0.57 8.50
C GLU A 238 -30.68 -1.21 7.60
N LEU A 239 -30.22 -1.93 6.57
CA LEU A 239 -31.09 -2.66 5.65
C LEU A 239 -31.58 -4.01 6.20
N LYS A 240 -31.17 -4.39 7.42
CA LYS A 240 -31.52 -5.66 8.09
C LYS A 240 -31.25 -6.90 7.21
N LEU A 241 -30.17 -6.87 6.44
CA LEU A 241 -29.84 -7.92 5.48
C LEU A 241 -29.36 -9.20 6.17
N VAL A 242 -29.71 -10.34 5.59
CA VAL A 242 -29.35 -11.67 6.08
C VAL A 242 -28.68 -12.47 4.96
N SER A 243 -27.92 -13.50 5.34
CA SER A 243 -27.33 -14.43 4.38
C SER A 243 -28.25 -15.63 4.16
N SER A 244 -28.62 -15.89 2.90
CA SER A 244 -29.23 -17.13 2.43
C SER A 244 -28.20 -18.19 1.99
N HIS A 245 -26.91 -17.85 1.99
CA HIS A 245 -25.81 -18.69 1.53
C HIS A 245 -24.91 -19.13 2.69
N GLU A 246 -24.09 -20.16 2.45
CA GLU A 246 -23.03 -20.55 3.38
C GLU A 246 -22.09 -19.38 3.67
N GLU A 247 -21.54 -19.34 4.88
CA GLU A 247 -20.65 -18.25 5.31
C GLU A 247 -19.42 -18.11 4.40
N SER A 248 -18.87 -19.23 3.93
CA SER A 248 -17.75 -19.30 2.98
C SER A 248 -18.03 -18.55 1.68
N ASP A 249 -19.17 -18.81 1.05
CA ASP A 249 -19.56 -18.21 -0.23
C ASP A 249 -19.74 -16.70 -0.11
N VAL A 250 -20.40 -16.26 0.97
CA VAL A 250 -20.58 -14.83 1.26
C VAL A 250 -19.24 -14.14 1.39
N VAL A 251 -18.30 -14.74 2.12
CA VAL A 251 -16.98 -14.14 2.36
C VAL A 251 -16.18 -14.03 1.06
N ILE A 252 -16.26 -15.05 0.20
CA ILE A 252 -15.63 -15.03 -1.12
C ILE A 252 -16.23 -13.91 -1.98
N GLN A 253 -17.56 -13.88 -2.14
CA GLN A 253 -18.23 -12.90 -2.98
C GLN A 253 -18.04 -11.47 -2.47
N LEU A 254 -18.06 -11.27 -1.15
CA LEU A 254 -17.79 -9.97 -0.55
C LEU A 254 -16.35 -9.52 -0.80
N SER A 255 -15.38 -10.43 -0.66
CA SER A 255 -13.96 -10.15 -0.93
C SER A 255 -13.75 -9.78 -2.40
N VAL A 256 -14.35 -10.54 -3.33
CA VAL A 256 -14.30 -10.27 -4.78
C VAL A 256 -14.89 -8.89 -5.09
N TYR A 257 -16.05 -8.56 -4.51
CA TYR A 257 -16.68 -7.26 -4.73
C TYR A 257 -15.83 -6.09 -4.22
N ILE A 258 -15.33 -6.18 -3.00
CA ILE A 258 -14.49 -5.13 -2.40
C ILE A 258 -13.23 -4.96 -3.24
N THR A 259 -12.57 -6.03 -3.66
CA THR A 259 -11.42 -5.96 -4.56
C THR A 259 -11.78 -5.31 -5.89
N ALA A 260 -12.88 -5.71 -6.55
CA ALA A 260 -13.30 -5.12 -7.82
C ALA A 260 -13.61 -3.63 -7.70
N LEU A 261 -14.21 -3.22 -6.59
CA LEU A 261 -14.60 -1.85 -6.29
C LEU A 261 -13.38 -0.95 -6.07
N ILE A 262 -12.42 -1.41 -5.26
CA ILE A 262 -11.13 -0.73 -5.04
C ILE A 262 -10.38 -0.61 -6.36
N MET A 263 -10.26 -1.70 -7.11
CA MET A 263 -9.57 -1.68 -8.40
C MET A 263 -10.24 -0.71 -9.37
N ASN A 264 -11.56 -0.75 -9.49
CA ASN A 264 -12.26 0.18 -10.38
C ASN A 264 -12.01 1.65 -10.00
N TYR A 265 -11.98 1.97 -8.71
CA TYR A 265 -11.61 3.31 -8.24
C TYR A 265 -10.17 3.67 -8.61
N SER A 266 -9.19 2.83 -8.32
CA SER A 266 -7.80 3.09 -8.66
C SER A 266 -7.61 3.36 -10.16
N TYR A 267 -8.29 2.60 -11.04
CA TYR A 267 -8.12 2.76 -12.49
C TYR A 267 -8.94 3.88 -13.12
N THR A 268 -10.10 4.22 -12.57
CA THR A 268 -11.04 5.17 -13.19
C THR A 268 -11.24 6.47 -12.41
N GLY A 269 -10.70 6.56 -11.19
CA GLY A 269 -10.99 7.63 -10.23
C GLY A 269 -12.43 7.58 -9.68
N GLN A 270 -13.19 6.53 -10.02
CA GLN A 270 -14.60 6.37 -9.68
C GLN A 270 -14.87 4.93 -9.29
N PHE A 271 -15.67 4.70 -8.25
CA PHE A 271 -15.99 3.32 -7.85
C PHE A 271 -17.00 2.63 -8.75
N ARG A 272 -17.62 3.35 -9.68
CA ARG A 272 -18.51 2.79 -10.70
C ARG A 272 -18.27 3.49 -12.04
N GLY A 273 -18.08 2.73 -13.11
CA GLY A 273 -18.03 3.30 -14.45
C GLY A 273 -19.38 3.94 -14.81
N GLN A 274 -19.38 5.21 -15.19
CA GLN A 274 -20.53 5.78 -15.88
C GLN A 274 -20.64 5.11 -17.25
N LYS A 275 -21.83 4.59 -17.59
CA LYS A 275 -22.15 4.42 -19.01
C LYS A 275 -22.16 5.84 -19.59
N LYS A 276 -21.26 6.12 -20.53
CA LYS A 276 -21.48 7.24 -21.44
C LYS A 276 -22.86 7.00 -22.07
N VAL A 277 -23.81 7.88 -21.74
CA VAL A 277 -25.11 7.95 -22.41
C VAL A 277 -24.88 8.55 -23.78
#